data_AF-A0A6J7ICL1-F1
#
_entry.id   AF-A0A6J7ICL1-F1
#
_cell.length_a   1.000
_cell.length_b   1.000
_cell.length_c   1.000
_cell.angle_alpha   90.00
_cell.angle_beta   90.00
_cell.angle_gamma   90.00
#
_symmetry.space_group_name_H-M   'P 1'
#
loop_
_entity.id
_entity.type
_entity.pdbx_description
1 polymer ?
#
loop_
_entity_poly.entity_id
_entity_poly.type
_entity_poly.pdbx_seq_one_letter_code
_entity_poly.pdbx_strand_id
1 'polypeptide(L)'
;MHIHPFDSSAAGSNATFGMFFDTEGVKASNDQIEFPTGVVLKKGAMCGDKPGVLQVVRFDADNSATPGEVVLKDFDNVRYRKDREAFTVAIVPEGAEVPRPTSIPLLDALSDVASGAAGSTGSTGSSGASGSTGASGSGSSGATGASTTVASSAPTTTAP
;
A
#
# COMPACT_ATOMS: atom_id res chain seq x y z
N MET A 1 -1.21 4.07 7.91
CA MET A 1 -2.12 3.10 7.30
C MET A 1 -1.39 1.79 7.19
N HIS A 2 -1.89 0.78 7.87
CA HIS A 2 -1.49 -0.59 7.66
C HIS A 2 -2.60 -1.26 6.85
N ILE A 3 -2.27 -1.89 5.73
CA ILE A 3 -3.25 -2.33 4.73
C ILE A 3 -3.24 -3.84 4.64
N HIS A 4 -4.34 -4.45 5.11
CA HIS A 4 -4.65 -5.86 4.88
C HIS A 4 -5.88 -5.90 3.97
N PRO A 5 -5.75 -6.31 2.70
CA PRO A 5 -6.92 -6.53 1.87
C PRO A 5 -7.64 -7.80 2.36
N PHE A 6 -8.60 -7.65 3.28
CA PHE A 6 -9.43 -8.75 3.78
C PHE A 6 -10.43 -9.23 2.73
N ASP A 7 -10.80 -8.35 1.78
CA ASP A 7 -11.73 -8.63 0.71
C ASP A 7 -11.26 -8.05 -0.63
N SER A 8 -11.57 -8.76 -1.71
CA SER A 8 -11.18 -8.36 -3.07
C SER A 8 -11.80 -7.05 -3.55
N SER A 9 -12.93 -6.63 -2.97
CA SER A 9 -13.63 -5.38 -3.30
C SER A 9 -12.86 -4.12 -2.91
N ALA A 10 -12.00 -4.19 -1.88
CA ALA A 10 -11.15 -3.10 -1.40
C ALA A 10 -9.67 -3.26 -1.82
N ALA A 11 -9.38 -4.31 -2.61
CA ALA A 11 -8.04 -4.63 -3.08
C ALA A 11 -7.78 -4.12 -4.51
N GLY A 12 -6.51 -4.12 -4.92
CA GLY A 12 -6.12 -3.81 -6.30
C GLY A 12 -6.61 -2.45 -6.77
N SER A 13 -7.33 -2.41 -7.90
CA SER A 13 -7.84 -1.17 -8.49
C SER A 13 -8.97 -0.50 -7.71
N ASN A 14 -9.33 -0.95 -6.52
CA ASN A 14 -10.28 -0.27 -5.63
C ASN A 14 -9.65 0.23 -4.32
N ALA A 15 -8.35 -0.01 -4.10
CA ALA A 15 -7.63 0.48 -2.93
C ALA A 15 -7.34 1.99 -3.07
N THR A 16 -8.36 2.82 -2.86
CA THR A 16 -8.29 4.28 -2.89
C THR A 16 -8.70 4.90 -1.56
N PHE A 17 -8.28 6.13 -1.36
CA PHE A 17 -8.75 6.99 -0.28
C PHE A 17 -10.28 7.10 -0.23
N GLY A 18 -10.95 7.21 -1.38
CA GLY A 18 -12.40 7.28 -1.44
C GLY A 18 -13.09 6.09 -0.77
N MET A 19 -12.63 4.85 -1.04
CA MET A 19 -13.18 3.65 -0.40
C MET A 19 -13.02 3.68 1.12
N PHE A 20 -11.86 4.14 1.60
CA PHE A 20 -11.61 4.28 3.04
C PHE A 20 -12.49 5.39 3.64
N PHE A 21 -12.58 6.55 2.99
CA PHE A 21 -13.41 7.65 3.42
C PHE A 21 -14.90 7.28 3.49
N ASP A 22 -15.41 6.57 2.48
CA ASP A 22 -16.78 6.06 2.48
C ASP A 22 -17.05 5.15 3.69
N THR A 23 -16.08 4.30 4.03
CA THR A 23 -16.17 3.38 5.19
C THR A 23 -16.15 4.14 6.52
N GLU A 24 -15.27 5.14 6.65
CA GLU A 24 -15.14 5.97 7.86
C GLU A 24 -16.19 7.10 7.94
N GLY A 25 -17.09 7.21 6.95
CA GLY A 25 -18.09 8.27 6.87
C GLY A 25 -17.51 9.67 6.61
N VAL A 26 -16.29 9.74 6.08
CA VAL A 26 -15.63 10.98 5.66
C VAL A 26 -16.13 11.35 4.27
N LYS A 27 -16.54 12.61 4.07
CA LYS A 27 -16.91 13.14 2.76
C LYS A 27 -15.77 13.97 2.21
N ALA A 28 -15.21 13.56 1.08
CA ALA A 28 -14.13 14.29 0.43
C ALA A 28 -14.56 14.81 -0.95
N SER A 29 -13.92 15.91 -1.33
CA SER A 29 -14.05 16.60 -2.62
C SER A 29 -12.77 17.42 -2.84
N ASN A 30 -12.60 17.96 -4.04
CA ASN A 30 -11.42 18.80 -4.35
C ASN A 30 -11.31 20.09 -3.51
N ASP A 31 -12.41 20.54 -2.90
CA ASP A 31 -12.45 21.79 -2.15
C ASP A 31 -12.68 21.61 -0.64
N GLN A 32 -13.06 20.40 -0.20
CA GLN A 32 -13.42 20.13 1.19
C GLN A 32 -13.24 18.66 1.57
N ILE A 33 -12.79 18.42 2.80
CA ILE A 33 -12.88 17.13 3.50
C ILE A 33 -13.66 17.34 4.80
N GLU A 34 -14.74 16.59 5.00
CA GLU A 34 -15.61 16.64 6.17
C GLU A 34 -15.56 15.30 6.91
N PHE A 35 -15.18 15.37 8.18
CA PHE A 35 -15.12 14.21 9.07
C PHE A 35 -16.44 14.03 9.80
N PRO A 36 -16.83 12.78 10.16
CA PRO A 36 -18.06 12.51 10.91
C PRO A 36 -18.10 13.17 12.30
N THR A 37 -16.93 13.58 12.82
CA THR A 37 -16.81 14.35 14.07
C THR A 37 -17.29 15.80 13.94
N GLY A 38 -17.64 16.25 12.73
CA GLY A 38 -18.05 17.63 12.43
C GLY A 38 -16.87 18.55 12.04
N VAL A 39 -15.64 18.04 12.02
CA VAL A 39 -14.47 18.80 11.54
C VAL A 39 -14.55 18.93 10.02
N VAL A 40 -14.49 20.17 9.52
CA VAL A 40 -14.49 20.47 8.09
C VAL A 40 -13.21 21.18 7.71
N LEU A 41 -12.43 20.54 6.83
CA LEU A 41 -11.27 21.12 6.19
C LEU A 41 -11.69 21.68 4.83
N LYS A 42 -11.93 22.99 4.74
CA LYS A 42 -12.29 23.69 3.51
C LYS A 42 -11.10 24.45 2.91
N LYS A 43 -10.85 24.25 1.61
CA LYS A 43 -9.87 25.00 0.83
C LYS A 43 -10.12 26.51 0.92
N GLY A 44 -9.05 27.28 1.09
CA GLY A 44 -9.13 28.73 1.28
C GLY A 44 -9.46 29.16 2.71
N ALA A 45 -9.63 28.23 3.67
CA ALA A 45 -9.69 28.60 5.08
C ALA A 45 -8.39 29.32 5.48
N MET A 46 -8.51 30.33 6.34
CA MET A 46 -7.39 31.21 6.65
C MET A 46 -6.43 30.55 7.65
N CYS A 47 -5.15 30.51 7.28
CA CYS A 47 -4.03 30.18 8.16
C CYS A 47 -3.40 31.48 8.66
N GLY A 48 -3.99 32.09 9.69
CA GLY A 48 -3.66 33.46 10.09
C GLY A 48 -4.13 34.45 9.01
N ASP A 49 -3.21 35.25 8.47
CA ASP A 49 -3.53 36.27 7.46
C ASP A 49 -3.48 35.77 6.00
N LYS A 50 -3.16 34.48 5.79
CA LYS A 50 -2.98 33.90 4.46
C LYS A 50 -4.05 32.84 4.17
N PRO A 51 -4.56 32.73 2.93
CA PRO A 51 -5.42 31.62 2.54
C PRO A 51 -4.63 30.31 2.60
N GLY A 52 -5.25 29.29 3.17
CA GLY A 52 -4.70 27.94 3.24
C GLY A 52 -5.08 27.09 2.04
N VAL A 53 -4.16 26.21 1.66
CA VAL A 53 -4.33 25.18 0.64
C VAL A 53 -4.67 23.87 1.35
N LEU A 54 -5.75 23.22 0.89
CA LEU A 54 -6.09 21.86 1.31
C LEU A 54 -5.15 20.88 0.60
N GLN A 55 -4.42 20.07 1.36
CA GLN A 55 -3.52 19.06 0.81
C GLN A 55 -3.50 17.78 1.64
N VAL A 56 -3.24 16.68 0.95
CA VAL A 56 -2.92 15.38 1.54
C VAL A 56 -1.46 15.10 1.26
N VAL A 57 -0.67 14.84 2.29
CA VAL A 57 0.75 14.48 2.14
C VAL A 57 0.94 13.02 2.50
N ARG A 58 1.45 12.25 1.55
CA ARG A 58 1.83 10.84 1.72
C ARG A 58 3.28 10.76 2.18
N PHE A 59 3.53 9.92 3.17
CA PHE A 59 4.86 9.57 3.66
C PHE A 59 5.07 8.06 3.61
N ASP A 60 6.31 7.68 3.31
CA ASP A 60 6.81 6.33 3.55
C ASP A 60 7.09 6.18 5.05
N ALA A 61 6.32 5.37 5.80
CA ALA A 61 6.49 5.23 7.23
C ALA A 61 7.85 4.64 7.62
N ASP A 62 8.40 3.76 6.77
CA ASP A 62 9.63 3.01 7.05
C ASP A 62 10.90 3.73 6.59
N ASN A 63 10.75 4.75 5.74
CA ASN A 63 11.87 5.55 5.26
C ASN A 63 11.64 7.05 5.51
N SER A 64 12.22 7.58 6.59
CA SER A 64 12.15 8.99 6.94
C SER A 64 12.95 9.92 6.01
N ALA A 65 13.89 9.38 5.23
CA ALA A 65 14.66 10.17 4.27
C ALA A 65 13.90 10.44 2.95
N THR A 66 12.80 9.72 2.71
CA THR A 66 11.95 9.98 1.54
C THR A 66 11.03 11.18 1.83
N PRO A 67 11.07 12.24 1.02
CA PRO A 67 10.19 13.40 1.22
C PRO A 67 8.73 13.01 1.03
N GLY A 68 7.84 13.75 1.69
CA GLY A 68 6.40 13.56 1.53
C GLY A 68 5.93 13.91 0.12
N GLU A 69 5.09 13.08 -0.46
CA GLU A 69 4.44 13.39 -1.74
C GLU A 69 3.17 14.17 -1.49
N VAL A 70 3.10 15.38 -2.07
CA VAL A 70 1.96 16.29 -1.89
C VAL A 70 0.91 16.03 -2.96
N VAL A 71 -0.32 15.76 -2.51
CA VAL A 71 -1.52 15.67 -3.35
C VAL A 71 -2.39 16.88 -3.06
N LEU A 72 -2.80 17.59 -4.12
CA LEU A 72 -3.57 18.84 -4.04
C LEU A 72 -5.00 18.73 -4.58
N LYS A 73 -5.35 17.59 -5.19
CA LYS A 73 -6.63 17.34 -5.84
C LYS A 73 -6.89 15.85 -5.98
N ASP A 74 -8.10 15.52 -6.40
CA ASP A 74 -8.59 14.17 -6.69
C ASP A 74 -8.41 13.23 -5.50
N PHE A 75 -8.71 13.74 -4.30
CA PHE A 75 -8.45 13.05 -3.03
C PHE A 75 -9.11 11.67 -2.96
N ASP A 76 -10.31 11.50 -3.53
CA ASP A 76 -11.02 10.21 -3.57
C ASP A 76 -10.29 9.13 -4.37
N ASN A 77 -9.47 9.54 -5.34
CA ASN A 77 -8.77 8.64 -6.25
C ASN A 77 -7.31 8.39 -5.84
N VAL A 78 -6.87 8.92 -4.68
CA VAL A 78 -5.52 8.67 -4.19
C VAL A 78 -5.35 7.19 -3.90
N ARG A 79 -4.44 6.56 -4.65
CA ARG A 79 -4.07 5.16 -4.51
C ARG A 79 -3.15 4.94 -3.33
N TYR A 80 -3.45 3.90 -2.56
CA TYR A 80 -2.44 3.27 -1.73
C TYR A 80 -1.42 2.56 -2.63
N ARG A 81 -0.12 2.83 -2.44
CA ARG A 81 0.94 2.23 -3.26
C ARG A 81 1.61 1.07 -2.57
N LYS A 82 1.65 1.07 -1.24
CA LYS A 82 2.26 0.00 -0.44
C LYS A 82 1.67 -0.05 0.96
N ASP A 83 1.94 -1.15 1.66
CA ASP A 83 1.69 -1.21 3.10
C ASP A 83 2.57 -0.19 3.85
N ARG A 84 2.12 0.21 5.04
CA ARG A 84 2.79 1.17 5.92
C ARG A 84 3.02 2.54 5.27
N GLU A 85 2.06 3.03 4.50
CA GLU A 85 2.00 4.44 4.12
C GLU A 85 1.38 5.27 5.25
N ALA A 86 1.91 6.46 5.50
CA ALA A 86 1.32 7.41 6.45
C ALA A 86 0.80 8.64 5.69
N PHE A 87 -0.30 9.22 6.16
CA PHE A 87 -0.91 10.34 5.49
C PHE A 87 -1.25 11.43 6.49
N THR A 88 -0.97 12.68 6.12
CA THR A 88 -1.44 13.86 6.84
C THR A 88 -2.36 14.65 5.92
N VAL A 89 -3.58 14.90 6.38
CA VAL A 89 -4.54 15.78 5.71
C VAL A 89 -4.55 17.12 6.44
N ALA A 90 -4.26 18.21 5.74
CA ALA A 90 -4.12 19.52 6.38
C ALA A 90 -4.53 20.67 5.47
N ILE A 91 -4.87 21.79 6.10
CA ILE A 91 -4.92 23.11 5.45
C ILE A 91 -3.73 23.89 5.95
N VAL A 92 -2.86 24.28 5.03
CA VAL A 92 -1.62 24.99 5.33
C VAL A 92 -1.39 26.13 4.34
N PRO A 93 -0.60 27.17 4.69
CA PRO A 93 -0.19 28.16 3.70
C PRO A 93 0.50 27.49 2.50
N GLU A 94 0.39 28.10 1.34
CA GLU A 94 1.07 27.61 0.14
C GLU A 94 2.59 27.45 0.38
N GLY A 95 3.12 26.28 0.01
CA GLY A 95 4.53 25.93 0.18
C GLY A 95 4.95 25.57 1.61
N ALA A 96 4.04 25.54 2.58
CA ALA A 96 4.35 25.11 3.93
C ALA A 96 4.66 23.60 3.99
N GLU A 97 5.65 23.25 4.78
CA GLU A 97 6.00 21.86 5.04
C GLU A 97 4.97 21.23 6.00
N VAL A 98 4.39 20.12 5.59
CA VAL A 98 3.50 19.32 6.45
C VAL A 98 4.33 18.24 7.14
N PRO A 99 4.29 18.15 8.48
CA PRO A 99 5.07 17.16 9.19
C PRO A 99 4.51 15.75 9.01
N ARG A 100 5.39 14.77 9.21
CA ARG A 100 5.01 13.36 9.34
C ARG A 100 4.06 13.18 10.53
N PRO A 101 3.03 12.35 10.42
CA PRO A 101 2.09 12.13 11.51
C PRO A 101 2.77 11.40 12.68
N THR A 102 2.48 11.84 13.90
CA THR A 102 3.04 11.27 15.14
C THR A 102 2.54 9.85 15.43
N SER A 103 1.53 9.38 14.70
CA SER A 103 0.96 8.04 14.81
C SER A 103 1.74 6.96 14.05
N ILE A 104 2.78 7.30 13.27
CA ILE A 104 3.62 6.31 12.56
C ILE A 104 4.14 5.18 13.48
N PRO A 105 4.64 5.44 14.69
CA PRO A 105 5.11 4.37 15.57
C PRO A 105 4.00 3.41 16.04
N LEU A 106 2.72 3.75 15.85
CA LEU A 106 1.57 2.95 16.25
C LEU A 106 1.07 2.01 15.14
N LEU A 107 1.71 1.99 13.96
CA LEU A 107 1.26 1.17 12.83
C LEU A 107 1.25 -0.33 13.12
N ASP A 108 2.08 -0.80 14.06
CA ASP A 108 2.17 -2.21 14.48
C ASP A 108 1.34 -2.53 15.72
N ALA A 109 0.75 -1.50 16.37
CA ALA A 109 -0.04 -1.64 17.57
C ALA A 109 -1.52 -1.85 17.23
N LEU A 110 -1.80 -2.89 16.44
CA LEU A 110 -3.14 -3.22 15.95
C LEU A 110 -3.94 -3.96 17.03
N SER A 111 -5.13 -3.46 17.34
CA SER A 111 -6.05 -4.06 18.32
C SER A 111 -7.02 -5.09 17.71
N ASP A 112 -7.10 -5.18 16.38
CA ASP A 112 -7.98 -6.06 15.61
C ASP A 112 -7.30 -7.37 15.17
N VAL A 113 -5.97 -7.42 15.19
CA VAL A 113 -5.19 -8.64 14.99
C VAL A 113 -4.96 -9.32 16.34
N ALA A 114 -5.62 -10.45 16.59
CA ALA A 114 -5.23 -11.33 17.69
C ALA A 114 -3.74 -11.69 17.54
N SER A 115 -2.95 -11.51 18.60
CA SER A 115 -1.55 -11.96 18.66
C SER A 115 -1.44 -13.40 18.16
N GLY A 116 -0.93 -13.60 16.94
CA GLY A 116 -0.78 -14.91 16.30
C GLY A 116 -1.60 -15.18 15.03
N ALA A 117 -2.35 -14.23 14.46
CA ALA A 117 -2.97 -14.44 13.14
C ALA A 117 -1.91 -14.43 12.03
N ALA A 118 -1.51 -15.62 11.56
CA ALA A 118 -0.77 -15.77 10.32
C ALA A 118 -1.58 -15.13 9.18
N GLY A 119 -0.95 -14.26 8.39
CA GLY A 119 -1.58 -13.64 7.23
C GLY A 119 -2.18 -14.70 6.31
N SER A 120 -3.41 -14.46 5.84
CA SER A 120 -4.08 -15.37 4.92
C SER A 120 -3.21 -15.54 3.67
N THR A 121 -2.89 -16.79 3.32
CA THR A 121 -2.21 -17.12 2.07
C THR A 121 -3.11 -16.70 0.91
N GLY A 122 -2.64 -15.76 0.08
CA GLY A 122 -3.39 -15.27 -1.07
C GLY A 122 -3.82 -16.43 -1.98
N SER A 123 -5.06 -16.34 -2.48
CA SER A 123 -5.64 -17.30 -3.43
C SER A 123 -4.73 -17.49 -4.65
N THR A 124 -4.33 -18.72 -4.93
CA THR A 124 -3.60 -19.11 -6.14
C THR A 124 -4.47 -18.79 -7.37
N GLY A 125 -3.98 -17.90 -8.24
CA GLY A 125 -4.62 -17.61 -9.53
C GLY A 125 -4.61 -18.84 -10.45
N SER A 126 -5.65 -18.98 -11.27
CA SER A 126 -5.82 -20.08 -12.21
C SER A 126 -4.66 -20.17 -13.21
N SER A 127 -4.22 -21.40 -13.44
CA SER A 127 -3.12 -21.90 -14.28
C SER A 127 -2.82 -21.13 -15.58
N GLY A 128 -1.54 -20.78 -15.77
CA GLY A 128 -0.90 -20.39 -17.02
C GLY A 128 0.57 -20.83 -17.03
N ALA A 129 1.08 -21.28 -18.18
CA ALA A 129 2.25 -22.13 -18.38
C ALA A 129 3.62 -21.61 -17.85
N SER A 130 4.52 -22.57 -17.56
CA SER A 130 5.84 -22.45 -16.91
C SER A 130 6.88 -21.57 -17.62
N GLY A 131 7.62 -20.78 -16.81
CA GLY A 131 9.10 -20.71 -16.88
C GLY A 131 9.77 -19.33 -16.98
N SER A 132 10.21 -18.76 -15.85
CA SER A 132 11.61 -18.35 -15.59
C SER A 132 11.81 -17.95 -14.12
N THR A 133 12.75 -18.62 -13.45
CA THR A 133 13.09 -18.50 -12.03
C THR A 133 13.80 -17.19 -11.68
N GLY A 134 13.44 -16.58 -10.54
CA GLY A 134 14.20 -15.51 -9.87
C GLY A 134 14.19 -15.69 -8.34
N ALA A 135 15.35 -16.12 -7.81
CA ALA A 135 15.90 -16.06 -6.45
C ALA A 135 15.04 -16.33 -5.17
N SER A 136 15.28 -17.52 -4.60
CA SER A 136 15.39 -17.91 -3.18
C SER A 136 14.53 -17.24 -2.10
N GLY A 137 13.53 -17.99 -1.63
CA GLY A 137 13.12 -18.01 -0.22
C GLY A 137 13.41 -19.38 0.38
N SER A 138 14.24 -19.44 1.42
CA SER A 138 14.46 -20.65 2.23
C SER A 138 13.35 -20.80 3.28
N GLY A 139 12.41 -21.75 3.12
CA GLY A 139 11.36 -22.08 4.09
C GLY A 139 10.63 -23.40 3.72
N SER A 140 10.52 -24.35 4.65
CA SER A 140 10.65 -25.80 4.38
C SER A 140 9.44 -26.55 3.77
N SER A 141 9.70 -27.09 2.57
CA SER A 141 9.44 -28.44 2.01
C SER A 141 8.01 -29.01 1.85
N GLY A 142 7.56 -29.08 0.59
CA GLY A 142 6.58 -30.03 0.06
C GLY A 142 7.20 -30.85 -1.09
N ALA A 143 6.90 -32.13 -1.14
CA ALA A 143 7.61 -33.14 -1.94
C ALA A 143 7.11 -33.32 -3.40
N THR A 144 7.98 -33.96 -4.19
CA THR A 144 7.76 -34.83 -5.38
C THR A 144 7.45 -34.25 -6.76
N GLY A 145 8.07 -34.88 -7.78
CA GLY A 145 7.58 -34.90 -9.17
C GLY A 145 8.67 -35.06 -10.23
N ALA A 146 9.13 -36.29 -10.46
CA ALA A 146 10.00 -36.63 -11.59
C ALA A 146 9.27 -36.45 -12.94
N SER A 147 9.98 -36.01 -13.98
CA SER A 147 9.65 -36.40 -15.36
C SER A 147 10.86 -36.35 -16.28
N THR A 148 11.24 -37.53 -16.72
CA THR A 148 12.15 -37.90 -17.82
C THR A 148 11.82 -37.15 -19.11
N THR A 149 12.84 -36.75 -19.90
CA THR A 149 12.85 -36.91 -21.36
C THR A 149 14.29 -36.82 -21.89
N VAL A 150 14.56 -37.75 -22.81
CA VAL A 150 15.78 -38.15 -23.50
C VAL A 150 16.34 -37.15 -24.53
N ALA A 151 17.67 -37.16 -24.73
CA ALA A 151 18.39 -37.19 -26.03
C ALA A 151 19.91 -37.01 -25.79
N SER A 152 20.70 -38.08 -25.91
CA SER A 152 21.51 -38.45 -27.10
C SER A 152 22.78 -37.61 -27.31
N SER A 153 23.94 -38.20 -27.04
CA SER A 153 25.24 -37.84 -27.65
C SER A 153 26.17 -39.06 -27.62
N ALA A 154 26.79 -39.33 -28.77
CA ALA A 154 27.49 -40.55 -29.16
C ALA A 154 28.84 -40.80 -28.43
N PRO A 155 29.34 -42.05 -28.37
CA PRO A 155 30.65 -42.34 -27.80
C PRO A 155 31.78 -42.27 -28.85
N THR A 156 32.87 -41.56 -28.52
CA THR A 156 34.15 -41.65 -29.23
C THR A 156 35.05 -42.72 -28.62
N THR A 157 35.53 -43.62 -29.47
CA THR A 157 36.49 -44.72 -29.27
C THR A 157 37.87 -44.27 -28.78
N THR A 158 38.48 -45.05 -27.88
CA THR A 158 39.94 -45.29 -27.83
C THR A 158 40.20 -46.73 -27.36
N ALA A 159 40.95 -47.48 -28.17
CA ALA A 159 41.42 -48.84 -27.91
C ALA A 159 42.76 -48.86 -27.14
N PRO A 160 43.18 -50.03 -26.65
CA PRO A 160 44.56 -50.49 -26.78
C PRO A 160 44.70 -51.58 -27.85
#